data_AF-A0A3D1B5G9-F1
#
_entry.id   AF-A0A3D1B5G9-F1
#
_cell.length_a   1.000
_cell.length_b   1.000
_cell.length_c   1.000
_cell.angle_alpha   90.00
_cell.angle_beta   90.00
_cell.angle_gamma   90.00
#
_symmetry.space_group_name_H-M   'P 1'
#
loop_
_entity.id
_entity.type
_entity.pdbx_description
1 polymer ?
#
loop_
_entity_poly.entity_id
_entity_poly.type
_entity_poly.pdbx_seq_one_letter_code
_entity_poly.pdbx_strand_id
1 'polypeptide(L)'
;MFENKNNTRHGMALAALLTLSGISGSAWADAYEDAAKKWIESEFNPSTLSPEQQMEELRWFIKAAEPFRGMEINVASETITTHEYESKTLARAFSEITGIKLRHDLMQEGDVVEKLQTQMQSGKNIYDGYINDSDLIGTHFRYGKAVAISDMIEGEAKDYTLPTLDLDDFIGISFTTGPDGKIYQLPVRQFANLYW
;
A
#
# COMPACT_ATOMS: atom_id res chain seq x y z
N MET A 1 -59.54 -23.05 18.66
CA MET A 1 -58.36 -22.75 19.49
C MET A 1 -57.14 -23.31 18.77
N PHE A 2 -56.45 -22.51 17.97
CA PHE A 2 -55.12 -22.83 17.44
C PHE A 2 -54.35 -21.51 17.35
N GLU A 3 -53.44 -21.30 18.30
CA GLU A 3 -52.53 -20.16 18.33
C GLU A 3 -51.48 -20.27 17.22
N ASN A 4 -51.34 -19.20 16.45
CA ASN A 4 -50.40 -19.09 15.34
C ASN A 4 -48.98 -18.77 15.87
N LYS A 5 -48.17 -19.81 16.07
CA LYS A 5 -46.76 -19.75 16.55
C LYS A 5 -45.72 -19.30 15.49
N ASN A 6 -46.14 -18.73 14.36
CA ASN A 6 -45.20 -18.41 13.26
C ASN A 6 -44.50 -17.05 13.35
N ASN A 7 -45.01 -16.10 14.14
CA ASN A 7 -44.42 -14.76 14.22
C ASN A 7 -43.13 -14.71 15.08
N THR A 8 -42.98 -15.62 16.04
CA THR A 8 -41.80 -15.67 16.92
C THR A 8 -40.57 -16.27 16.24
N ARG A 9 -40.74 -17.13 15.22
CA ARG A 9 -39.63 -17.80 14.52
C ARG A 9 -38.92 -16.86 13.53
N HIS A 10 -39.64 -15.91 12.93
CA HIS A 10 -39.06 -14.93 12.01
C HIS A 10 -38.28 -13.82 12.75
N GLY A 11 -38.73 -13.43 13.95
CA GLY A 11 -38.00 -12.46 14.79
C GLY A 11 -36.67 -12.99 15.34
N MET A 12 -36.60 -14.28 15.71
CA MET A 12 -35.37 -14.90 16.21
C MET A 12 -34.31 -15.12 15.11
N ALA A 13 -34.75 -15.38 13.86
CA ALA A 13 -33.82 -15.54 12.74
C ALA A 13 -33.11 -14.22 12.36
N LEU A 14 -33.80 -13.09 12.44
CA LEU A 14 -33.24 -11.77 12.13
C LEU A 14 -32.25 -11.29 13.21
N ALA A 15 -32.50 -11.62 14.49
CA ALA A 15 -31.61 -11.30 15.60
C ALA A 15 -30.30 -12.13 15.56
N ALA A 16 -30.37 -13.41 15.17
CA ALA A 16 -29.18 -14.27 15.05
C ALA A 16 -28.24 -13.83 13.90
N LEU A 17 -28.79 -13.32 12.79
CA LEU A 17 -28.02 -12.81 11.65
C LEU A 17 -27.27 -11.49 11.97
N LEU A 18 -27.83 -10.64 12.83
CA LEU A 18 -27.16 -9.41 13.29
C LEU A 18 -26.07 -9.66 14.33
N THR A 19 -26.18 -10.72 15.13
CA THR A 19 -25.13 -11.10 16.10
C THR A 19 -23.93 -11.77 15.44
N LEU A 20 -24.12 -12.49 14.32
CA LEU A 20 -23.03 -13.16 13.60
C LEU A 20 -22.14 -12.21 12.78
N SER A 21 -22.69 -11.10 12.27
CA SER A 21 -21.91 -10.08 11.55
C SER A 21 -21.08 -9.18 12.48
N GLY A 22 -21.53 -8.94 13.72
CA GLY A 22 -20.80 -8.16 14.71
C GLY A 22 -19.55 -8.85 15.26
N ILE A 23 -19.63 -10.18 15.48
CA ILE A 23 -18.50 -10.98 16.01
C ILE A 23 -17.38 -11.12 14.97
N SER A 24 -17.73 -11.21 13.68
CA SER A 24 -16.73 -11.24 12.62
C SER A 24 -16.02 -9.90 12.45
N GLY A 25 -16.67 -8.75 12.65
CA GLY A 25 -15.99 -7.45 12.50
C GLY A 25 -14.91 -7.22 13.56
N SER A 26 -15.20 -7.53 14.83
CA SER A 26 -14.26 -7.29 15.94
C SER A 26 -13.05 -8.23 15.90
N ALA A 27 -13.26 -9.51 15.60
CA ALA A 27 -12.17 -10.49 15.58
C ALA A 27 -11.13 -10.21 14.48
N TRP A 28 -11.53 -9.54 13.38
CA TRP A 28 -10.61 -9.17 12.30
C TRP A 28 -9.81 -7.93 12.68
N ALA A 29 -10.44 -6.94 13.30
CA ALA A 29 -9.74 -5.77 13.83
C ALA A 29 -8.66 -6.16 14.84
N ASP A 30 -8.96 -7.10 15.73
CA ASP A 30 -7.99 -7.63 16.71
C ASP A 30 -6.79 -8.31 16.02
N ALA A 31 -7.02 -9.09 14.96
CA ALA A 31 -5.95 -9.77 14.23
C ALA A 31 -4.98 -8.80 13.51
N TYR A 32 -5.49 -7.73 12.92
CA TYR A 32 -4.66 -6.72 12.25
C TYR A 32 -3.85 -5.88 13.25
N GLU A 33 -4.44 -5.52 14.40
CA GLU A 33 -3.69 -4.84 15.47
C GLU A 33 -2.59 -5.74 16.06
N ASP A 34 -2.86 -7.04 16.23
CA ASP A 34 -1.85 -7.98 16.73
C ASP A 34 -0.71 -8.19 15.73
N ALA A 35 -1.01 -8.21 14.42
CA ALA A 35 0.01 -8.17 13.38
C ALA A 35 0.87 -6.89 13.49
N ALA A 36 0.24 -5.71 13.64
CA ALA A 36 0.94 -4.45 13.80
C ALA A 36 1.88 -4.45 15.02
N LYS A 37 1.41 -4.93 16.19
CA LYS A 37 2.25 -5.07 17.41
C LYS A 37 3.47 -5.92 17.15
N LYS A 38 3.28 -7.10 16.54
CA LYS A 38 4.38 -8.03 16.21
C LYS A 38 5.43 -7.36 15.33
N TRP A 39 5.00 -6.65 14.28
CA TRP A 39 5.92 -5.98 13.35
C TRP A 39 6.67 -4.81 13.99
N ILE A 40 6.02 -4.05 14.87
CA ILE A 40 6.69 -3.01 15.68
C ILE A 40 7.78 -3.66 16.54
N GLU A 41 7.48 -4.73 17.26
CA GLU A 41 8.44 -5.37 18.17
C GLU A 41 9.62 -6.03 17.42
N SER A 42 9.40 -6.58 16.23
CA SER A 42 10.40 -7.39 15.54
C SER A 42 11.20 -6.66 14.45
N GLU A 43 10.62 -5.67 13.77
CA GLU A 43 11.17 -5.16 12.50
C GLU A 43 11.25 -3.63 12.43
N PHE A 44 10.26 -2.88 12.94
CA PHE A 44 10.21 -1.42 12.77
C PHE A 44 11.06 -0.65 13.79
N ASN A 45 12.21 -1.23 14.18
CA ASN A 45 13.17 -0.61 15.09
C ASN A 45 14.59 -0.62 14.49
N PRO A 46 15.38 0.46 14.70
CA PRO A 46 15.06 1.65 15.48
C PRO A 46 14.09 2.60 14.75
N SER A 47 13.30 3.37 15.52
CA SER A 47 12.35 4.38 15.00
C SER A 47 12.49 5.71 15.71
N THR A 48 12.15 6.80 15.01
CA THR A 48 11.99 8.15 15.58
C THR A 48 10.69 8.30 16.37
N LEU A 49 9.72 7.40 16.14
CA LEU A 49 8.44 7.35 16.82
C LEU A 49 8.52 6.45 18.06
N SER A 50 7.82 6.83 19.13
CA SER A 50 7.59 5.93 20.26
C SER A 50 6.76 4.71 19.82
N PRO A 51 6.82 3.58 20.56
CA PRO A 51 5.98 2.42 20.24
C PRO A 51 4.48 2.75 20.15
N GLU A 52 3.99 3.67 20.98
CA GLU A 52 2.60 4.14 20.96
C GLU A 52 2.28 4.94 19.70
N GLN A 53 3.20 5.80 19.26
CA GLN A 53 3.07 6.57 18.03
C GLN A 53 3.12 5.68 16.79
N GLN A 54 4.01 4.68 16.77
CA GLN A 54 4.03 3.65 15.72
C GLN A 54 2.70 2.90 15.66
N MET A 55 2.14 2.54 16.82
CA MET A 55 0.84 1.87 16.88
C MET A 55 -0.29 2.75 16.36
N GLU A 56 -0.29 4.04 16.68
CA GLU A 56 -1.29 4.98 16.18
C GLU A 56 -1.21 5.11 14.65
N GLU A 57 -0.01 5.21 14.11
CA GLU A 57 0.20 5.24 12.66
C GLU A 57 -0.26 3.94 11.98
N LEU A 58 0.11 2.76 12.50
CA LEU A 58 -0.35 1.48 11.95
C LEU A 58 -1.86 1.28 12.09
N ARG A 59 -2.51 1.80 13.14
CA ARG A 59 -3.98 1.83 13.22
C ARG A 59 -4.62 2.66 12.12
N TRP A 60 -3.97 3.74 11.69
CA TRP A 60 -4.41 4.49 10.53
C TRP A 60 -4.37 3.61 9.27
N PHE A 61 -3.28 2.86 9.02
CA PHE A 61 -3.20 1.91 7.90
C PHE A 61 -4.30 0.83 7.95
N ILE A 62 -4.52 0.22 9.12
CA ILE A 62 -5.55 -0.81 9.33
C ILE A 62 -6.94 -0.29 8.95
N LYS A 63 -7.25 0.94 9.35
CA LYS A 63 -8.53 1.59 9.09
C LYS A 63 -8.68 2.04 7.64
N ALA A 64 -7.66 2.69 7.09
CA ALA A 64 -7.66 3.15 5.69
C ALA A 64 -7.80 2.00 4.69
N ALA A 65 -7.31 0.80 5.06
CA ALA A 65 -7.38 -0.39 4.23
C ALA A 65 -8.72 -1.15 4.29
N GLU A 66 -9.65 -0.81 5.21
CA GLU A 66 -10.94 -1.49 5.36
C GLU A 66 -11.69 -1.76 4.04
N PRO A 67 -11.88 -0.78 3.14
CA PRO A 67 -12.59 -1.01 1.87
C PRO A 67 -11.80 -1.85 0.86
N PHE A 68 -10.51 -2.07 1.09
CA PHE A 68 -9.59 -2.75 0.16
C PHE A 68 -9.12 -4.12 0.66
N ARG A 69 -9.60 -4.59 1.83
CA ARG A 69 -9.24 -5.91 2.35
C ARG A 69 -9.57 -7.02 1.34
N GLY A 70 -8.59 -7.86 1.06
CA GLY A 70 -8.67 -8.92 0.07
C GLY A 70 -8.36 -8.50 -1.38
N MET A 71 -8.16 -7.20 -1.64
CA MET A 71 -7.65 -6.70 -2.92
C MET A 71 -6.26 -7.27 -3.19
N GLU A 72 -5.96 -7.53 -4.46
CA GLU A 72 -4.63 -7.96 -4.91
C GLU A 72 -3.94 -6.79 -5.61
N ILE A 73 -2.75 -6.45 -5.15
CA ILE A 73 -1.88 -5.43 -5.73
C ILE A 73 -0.59 -6.11 -6.17
N ASN A 74 -0.16 -5.85 -7.39
CA ASN A 74 1.06 -6.40 -7.97
C ASN A 74 2.05 -5.27 -8.25
N VAL A 75 3.24 -5.36 -7.68
CA VAL A 75 4.34 -4.41 -7.89
C VAL A 75 5.55 -5.14 -8.46
N ALA A 76 6.32 -4.46 -9.32
CA ALA A 76 7.58 -4.97 -9.87
C ALA A 76 8.75 -4.05 -9.57
N SER A 77 9.92 -4.64 -9.30
CA SER A 77 11.19 -3.91 -9.17
C SER A 77 12.39 -4.74 -9.61
N GLU A 78 13.54 -4.08 -9.73
CA GLU A 78 14.81 -4.76 -9.95
C GLU A 78 15.20 -5.62 -8.72
N THR A 79 15.96 -6.68 -8.96
CA THR A 79 16.54 -7.56 -7.94
C THR A 79 17.81 -6.96 -7.34
N ILE A 80 17.64 -6.26 -6.22
CA ILE A 80 18.68 -5.54 -5.50
C ILE A 80 18.34 -5.57 -4.01
N THR A 81 19.34 -5.50 -3.12
CA THR A 81 19.17 -5.84 -1.69
C THR A 81 18.02 -5.09 -1.00
N THR A 82 17.82 -3.79 -1.27
CA THR A 82 16.70 -3.04 -0.67
C THR A 82 15.35 -3.58 -1.15
N HIS A 83 15.22 -3.92 -2.43
CA HIS A 83 13.96 -4.44 -2.97
C HIS A 83 13.73 -5.90 -2.56
N GLU A 84 14.78 -6.69 -2.31
CA GLU A 84 14.63 -7.99 -1.69
C GLU A 84 14.03 -7.88 -0.29
N TYR A 85 14.46 -6.89 0.49
CA TYR A 85 13.89 -6.61 1.80
C TYR A 85 12.44 -6.11 1.68
N GLU A 86 12.15 -5.18 0.78
CA GLU A 86 10.78 -4.71 0.53
C GLU A 86 9.86 -5.88 0.14
N SER A 87 10.28 -6.72 -0.81
CA SER A 87 9.47 -7.83 -1.33
C SER A 87 9.26 -8.94 -0.30
N LYS A 88 10.31 -9.34 0.43
CA LYS A 88 10.24 -10.48 1.37
C LYS A 88 9.72 -10.10 2.75
N THR A 89 9.91 -8.85 3.17
CA THR A 89 9.59 -8.38 4.52
C THR A 89 8.48 -7.34 4.51
N LEU A 90 8.67 -6.18 3.88
CA LEU A 90 7.70 -5.08 3.96
C LEU A 90 6.38 -5.40 3.27
N ALA A 91 6.39 -6.09 2.12
CA ALA A 91 5.17 -6.48 1.44
C ALA A 91 4.33 -7.47 2.28
N ARG A 92 5.00 -8.36 3.02
CA ARG A 92 4.34 -9.24 3.99
C ARG A 92 3.79 -8.46 5.17
N ALA A 93 4.57 -7.54 5.74
CA ALA A 93 4.11 -6.70 6.84
C ALA A 93 2.88 -5.87 6.45
N PHE A 94 2.94 -5.20 5.30
CA PHE A 94 1.81 -4.47 4.73
C PHE A 94 0.59 -5.37 4.57
N SER A 95 0.76 -6.58 4.02
CA SER A 95 -0.36 -7.49 3.80
C SER A 95 -0.98 -8.00 5.10
N GLU A 96 -0.15 -8.34 6.10
CA GLU A 96 -0.60 -8.81 7.41
C GLU A 96 -1.31 -7.69 8.21
N ILE A 97 -0.88 -6.44 8.07
CA ILE A 97 -1.45 -5.29 8.79
C ILE A 97 -2.73 -4.80 8.11
N THR A 98 -2.75 -4.72 6.77
CA THR A 98 -3.86 -4.09 6.04
C THR A 98 -4.93 -5.08 5.58
N GLY A 99 -4.57 -6.35 5.40
CA GLY A 99 -5.41 -7.35 4.74
C GLY A 99 -5.46 -7.23 3.21
N ILE A 100 -4.72 -6.30 2.60
CA ILE A 100 -4.49 -6.24 1.15
C ILE A 100 -3.42 -7.28 0.80
N LYS A 101 -3.59 -8.01 -0.30
CA LYS A 101 -2.60 -8.99 -0.76
C LYS A 101 -1.62 -8.30 -1.71
N LEU A 102 -0.45 -7.93 -1.20
CA LEU A 102 0.61 -7.33 -2.01
C LEU A 102 1.57 -8.40 -2.51
N ARG A 103 1.71 -8.51 -3.83
CA ARG A 103 2.74 -9.30 -4.51
C ARG A 103 3.79 -8.38 -5.08
N HIS A 104 5.03 -8.54 -4.65
CA HIS A 104 6.17 -7.76 -5.14
C HIS A 104 7.14 -8.67 -5.89
N ASP A 105 7.06 -8.64 -7.22
CA ASP A 105 7.91 -9.44 -8.10
C ASP A 105 9.28 -8.77 -8.29
N LEU A 106 10.34 -9.57 -8.18
CA LEU A 106 11.72 -9.15 -8.44
C LEU A 106 12.17 -9.70 -9.80
N MET A 107 12.78 -8.84 -10.62
CA MET A 107 13.34 -9.21 -11.92
C MET A 107 14.62 -8.40 -12.23
N GLN A 108 15.24 -8.59 -13.39
CA GLN A 108 16.36 -7.73 -13.79
C GLN A 108 15.84 -6.33 -14.18
N GLU A 109 16.66 -5.30 -14.03
CA GLU A 109 16.27 -3.91 -14.37
C GLU A 109 15.72 -3.79 -15.79
N GLY A 110 16.39 -4.42 -16.76
CA GLY A 110 15.95 -4.46 -18.16
C GLY A 110 14.54 -5.03 -18.33
N ASP A 111 14.19 -6.07 -17.57
CA ASP A 111 12.84 -6.66 -17.61
C ASP A 111 11.80 -5.72 -16.99
N VAL A 112 12.15 -4.99 -15.93
CA VAL A 112 11.26 -3.96 -15.33
C VAL A 112 10.94 -2.90 -16.38
N VAL A 113 11.96 -2.38 -17.05
CA VAL A 113 11.81 -1.34 -18.08
C VAL A 113 11.01 -1.86 -19.27
N GLU A 114 11.28 -3.08 -19.74
CA GLU A 114 10.52 -3.69 -20.84
C GLU A 114 9.03 -3.84 -20.51
N LYS A 115 8.70 -4.34 -19.31
CA LYS A 115 7.31 -4.49 -18.89
C LYS A 115 6.61 -3.15 -18.69
N LEU A 116 7.28 -2.18 -18.07
CA LEU A 116 6.77 -0.82 -17.92
C LEU A 116 6.43 -0.20 -19.29
N GLN A 117 7.37 -0.27 -20.24
CA GLN A 117 7.16 0.24 -21.59
C GLN A 117 6.03 -0.51 -22.32
N THR A 118 5.96 -1.83 -22.15
CA THR A 118 4.88 -2.66 -22.73
C THR A 118 3.51 -2.24 -22.18
N GLN A 119 3.38 -2.00 -20.87
CA GLN A 119 2.15 -1.49 -20.25
C GLN A 119 1.79 -0.10 -20.80
N MET A 120 2.77 0.82 -20.88
CA MET A 120 2.55 2.17 -21.42
C MET A 120 2.08 2.16 -22.89
N GLN A 121 2.66 1.31 -23.73
CA GLN A 121 2.35 1.23 -25.16
C GLN A 121 1.05 0.49 -25.43
N SER A 122 0.81 -0.62 -24.73
CA SER A 122 -0.38 -1.45 -24.94
C SER A 122 -1.62 -0.92 -24.23
N GLY A 123 -1.45 -0.12 -23.18
CA GLY A 123 -2.53 0.33 -22.30
C GLY A 123 -3.13 -0.80 -21.44
N LYS A 124 -2.50 -1.99 -21.42
CA LYS A 124 -2.93 -3.12 -20.58
C LYS A 124 -2.20 -3.07 -19.25
N ASN A 125 -2.92 -3.25 -18.16
CA ASN A 125 -2.32 -3.38 -16.84
C ASN A 125 -1.56 -4.72 -16.74
N ILE A 126 -0.29 -4.65 -16.39
CA ILE A 126 0.64 -5.75 -16.13
C ILE A 126 1.01 -5.73 -14.64
N TYR A 127 1.36 -4.55 -14.11
CA TYR A 127 1.55 -4.28 -12.69
C TYR A 127 0.87 -2.98 -12.28
N ASP A 128 0.34 -2.98 -11.06
CA ASP A 128 -0.34 -1.85 -10.43
C ASP A 128 0.66 -0.78 -9.97
N GLY A 129 1.92 -1.16 -9.76
CA GLY A 129 3.02 -0.25 -9.45
C GLY A 129 4.37 -0.77 -9.94
N TYR A 130 5.28 0.17 -10.19
CA TYR A 130 6.66 -0.13 -10.57
C TYR A 130 7.60 0.67 -9.68
N ILE A 131 8.70 0.04 -9.26
CA ILE A 131 9.85 0.75 -8.71
C ILE A 131 10.91 0.75 -9.81
N ASN A 132 11.23 1.94 -10.32
CA ASN A 132 12.18 2.15 -11.40
C ASN A 132 13.00 3.41 -11.16
N ASP A 133 14.14 3.51 -11.85
CA ASP A 133 15.08 4.59 -11.62
C ASP A 133 14.54 5.97 -12.04
N SER A 134 15.05 7.00 -11.36
CA SER A 134 14.61 8.40 -11.54
C SER A 134 15.02 9.00 -12.90
N ASP A 135 15.94 8.37 -13.63
CA ASP A 135 16.29 8.77 -14.99
C ASP A 135 15.12 8.57 -15.99
N LEU A 136 14.13 7.75 -15.64
CA LEU A 136 12.87 7.64 -16.37
C LEU A 136 11.88 8.81 -16.12
N ILE A 137 12.19 9.80 -15.27
CA ILE A 137 11.28 10.93 -14.99
C ILE A 137 10.85 11.65 -16.28
N GLY A 138 11.77 11.79 -17.23
CA GLY A 138 11.48 12.40 -18.53
C GLY A 138 10.52 11.58 -19.40
N THR A 139 10.43 10.27 -19.19
CA THR A 139 9.46 9.38 -19.84
C THR A 139 8.09 9.54 -19.20
N HIS A 140 8.03 9.47 -17.87
CA HIS A 140 6.79 9.58 -17.09
C HIS A 140 6.04 10.88 -17.37
N PHE A 141 6.76 12.01 -17.30
CA PHE A 141 6.23 13.33 -17.61
C PHE A 141 5.72 13.45 -19.06
N ARG A 142 6.50 12.99 -20.06
CA ARG A 142 6.17 13.25 -21.48
C ARG A 142 5.06 12.36 -22.02
N TYR A 143 4.96 11.12 -21.58
CA TYR A 143 4.10 10.13 -22.24
C TYR A 143 2.66 10.16 -21.72
N GLY A 144 2.41 10.78 -20.57
CA GLY A 144 1.06 10.86 -19.97
C GLY A 144 0.50 9.48 -19.63
N LYS A 145 1.37 8.51 -19.32
CA LYS A 145 1.02 7.13 -18.95
C LYS A 145 1.25 6.82 -17.47
N ALA A 146 2.05 7.62 -16.80
CA ALA A 146 2.20 7.57 -15.34
C ALA A 146 1.19 8.53 -14.72
N VAL A 147 0.55 8.09 -13.64
CA VAL A 147 -0.27 8.98 -12.81
C VAL A 147 0.68 9.76 -11.91
N ALA A 148 0.55 11.09 -11.87
CA ALA A 148 1.34 11.90 -10.96
C ALA A 148 0.90 11.65 -9.51
N ILE A 149 1.84 11.28 -8.64
CA ILE A 149 1.60 10.99 -7.22
C ILE A 149 1.08 12.25 -6.51
N SER A 150 1.62 13.43 -6.83
CA SER A 150 1.11 14.70 -6.31
C SER A 150 -0.36 14.93 -6.64
N ASP A 151 -0.78 14.62 -7.87
CA ASP A 151 -2.17 14.78 -8.28
C ASP A 151 -3.07 13.75 -7.58
N MET A 152 -2.58 12.52 -7.39
CA MET A 152 -3.30 11.48 -6.66
C MET A 152 -3.52 11.88 -5.20
N ILE A 153 -2.48 12.38 -4.53
CA ILE A 153 -2.54 12.84 -3.13
C ILE A 153 -3.58 13.96 -2.97
N GLU A 154 -3.62 14.91 -3.90
CA GLU A 154 -4.60 16.01 -3.85
C GLU A 154 -6.01 15.57 -4.26
N GLY A 155 -6.11 14.53 -5.09
CA GLY A 155 -7.34 14.02 -5.69
C GLY A 155 -7.82 12.70 -5.08
N GLU A 156 -7.76 11.63 -5.88
CA GLU A 156 -8.43 10.35 -5.59
C GLU A 156 -7.88 9.62 -4.35
N ALA A 157 -6.61 9.84 -4.02
CA ALA A 157 -5.96 9.23 -2.86
C ALA A 157 -5.99 10.13 -1.61
N LYS A 158 -6.68 11.28 -1.63
CA LYS A 158 -6.67 12.23 -0.52
C LYS A 158 -7.09 11.62 0.82
N ASP A 159 -8.18 10.86 0.83
CA ASP A 159 -8.68 10.20 2.05
C ASP A 159 -7.81 8.99 2.47
N TYR A 160 -6.89 8.57 1.60
CA TYR A 160 -5.97 7.43 1.78
C TYR A 160 -4.50 7.86 1.78
N THR A 161 -4.22 9.16 1.90
CA THR A 161 -2.86 9.67 2.04
C THR A 161 -2.54 9.76 3.52
N LEU A 162 -1.41 9.18 3.91
CA LEU A 162 -0.95 9.14 5.29
C LEU A 162 -0.81 10.58 5.83
N PRO A 163 -1.51 10.99 6.91
CA PRO A 163 -1.47 12.36 7.41
C PRO A 163 -0.11 12.83 7.90
N THR A 164 0.78 11.89 8.23
CA THR A 164 2.17 12.11 8.65
C THR A 164 3.16 12.07 7.48
N LEU A 165 2.72 11.83 6.24
CA LEU A 165 3.57 11.88 5.07
C LEU A 165 4.03 13.31 4.81
N ASP A 166 5.33 13.56 5.02
CA ASP A 166 5.98 14.79 4.62
C ASP A 166 6.78 14.54 3.33
N LEU A 167 6.42 15.26 2.26
CA LEU A 167 7.12 15.14 0.99
C LEU A 167 8.51 15.79 1.05
N ASP A 168 8.74 16.73 1.96
CA ASP A 168 10.03 17.39 2.13
C ASP A 168 11.07 16.49 2.83
N ASP A 169 10.63 15.40 3.47
CA ASP A 169 11.52 14.40 4.09
C ASP A 169 12.26 13.53 3.06
N PHE A 170 11.81 13.50 1.80
CA PHE A 170 12.44 12.70 0.75
C PHE A 170 13.69 13.37 0.21
N ILE A 171 14.85 12.78 0.52
CA ILE A 171 16.11 13.22 -0.06
C ILE A 171 16.12 12.90 -1.57
N GLY A 172 16.12 13.96 -2.38
CA GLY A 172 16.16 13.85 -3.84
C GLY A 172 14.80 13.84 -4.53
N ILE A 173 13.72 14.29 -3.87
CA ILE A 173 12.39 14.41 -4.50
C ILE A 173 12.38 15.24 -5.79
N SER A 174 13.31 16.18 -5.94
CA SER A 174 13.48 16.95 -7.18
C SER A 174 13.86 16.09 -8.39
N PHE A 175 14.52 14.95 -8.19
CA PHE A 175 14.88 14.02 -9.27
C PHE A 175 13.67 13.25 -9.81
N THR A 176 12.61 13.15 -9.01
CA THR A 176 11.35 12.48 -9.37
C THR A 176 10.22 13.47 -9.66
N THR A 177 10.54 14.77 -9.72
CA THR A 177 9.63 15.86 -10.04
C THR A 177 9.79 16.27 -11.50
N GLY A 178 8.69 16.27 -12.26
CA GLY A 178 8.67 16.68 -13.65
C GLY A 178 8.88 18.19 -13.84
N PRO A 179 9.24 18.66 -15.05
CA PRO A 179 9.35 20.09 -15.36
C PRO A 179 8.04 20.89 -15.18
N ASP A 180 6.91 20.19 -15.09
CA ASP A 180 5.58 20.73 -14.78
C ASP A 180 5.34 20.90 -13.27
N GLY A 181 6.31 20.58 -12.42
CA GLY A 181 6.24 20.69 -10.97
C GLY A 181 5.54 19.53 -10.28
N LYS A 182 5.20 18.46 -11.01
CA LYS A 182 4.49 17.30 -10.47
C LYS A 182 5.43 16.20 -10.02
N ILE A 183 5.10 15.53 -8.92
CA ILE A 183 5.87 14.39 -8.41
C ILE A 183 5.32 13.12 -9.05
N TYR A 184 6.16 12.38 -9.75
CA TYR A 184 5.78 11.14 -10.44
C TYR A 184 6.25 9.86 -9.74
N GLN A 185 7.27 9.96 -8.88
CA GLN A 185 7.81 8.84 -8.11
C GLN A 185 8.15 9.32 -6.70
N LEU A 186 8.00 8.46 -5.69
CA LEU A 186 8.54 8.68 -4.35
C LEU A 186 9.91 7.99 -4.24
N PRO A 187 10.99 8.71 -3.87
CA PRO A 187 12.30 8.09 -3.70
C PRO A 187 12.31 7.04 -2.59
N VAL A 188 12.74 5.81 -2.90
CA VAL A 188 12.87 4.71 -1.91
C VAL A 188 14.32 4.26 -1.69
N ARG A 189 15.26 4.74 -2.52
CA ARG A 189 16.69 4.45 -2.40
C ARG A 189 17.52 5.54 -3.09
N GLN A 190 18.78 5.68 -2.67
CA GLN A 190 19.79 6.51 -3.31
C GLN A 190 20.99 5.68 -3.79
N PHE A 191 21.51 6.03 -4.97
CA PHE A 191 22.81 5.60 -5.43
C PHE A 191 23.81 6.74 -5.27
N ALA A 192 24.66 6.65 -4.24
CA ALA A 192 25.77 7.59 -4.07
C ALA A 192 26.89 7.20 -5.05
N ASN A 193 26.90 7.82 -6.23
CA ASN A 193 28.04 7.72 -7.13
C ASN A 193 29.22 8.48 -6.54
N LEU A 194 30.21 7.74 -6.05
CA LEU A 194 31.47 8.32 -5.59
C LEU A 194 32.37 8.55 -6.81
N TYR A 195 32.74 9.80 -7.07
CA TYR A 195 33.86 10.09 -7.96
C TYR A 195 35.15 9.83 -7.18
N TRP A 196 35.88 8.79 -7.59
CA TRP A 196 37.17 8.41 -7.03
C TRP A 196 38.31 8.85 -7.97
#